data_AF-A0A0N1P1I5-F1
#
_entry.id   AF-A0A0N1P1I5-F1
#
_cell.length_a   1.000
_cell.length_b   1.000
_cell.length_c   1.000
_cell.angle_alpha   90.00
_cell.angle_beta   90.00
_cell.angle_gamma   90.00
#
_symmetry.space_group_name_H-M   'P 1'
#
loop_
_entity.id
_entity.type
_entity.pdbx_description
1 polymer ?
#
loop_
_entity_poly.entity_id
_entity_poly.type
_entity_poly.pdbx_seq_one_letter_code
_entity_poly.pdbx_strand_id
1 'polypeptide(L)'
;MFSPDLSAIQAYLLLCIWPIPVDTFGKEISTTLSSLMLQFSMNKGLHIRGVGQDFSRVTLNPEPSLEVLRAKLWISCLITAQRLSCAYGLPPPIIIDTFDDQIDDLPHGLLYERKVSQLLATATVELGRMALQASPSSASDLRSLVSVYTGQMSQLSTLEHDDMGHYHFLSALLQIQSFNIFIGQAQADPVALIKLYSTACSVIEKILELDDRIQLSQCASDYTGRMIYLASSIILRMYRGRLKRDIDLGRGQLAYQSAINLFRKMSIHKDDVMARSTVIITQLWNSSTIFNQPDGTSDSFSMLCRSRLTMSSVFDVWWRWREEFAGQPHPYPEAQSPTSQRSREHAIRSSNDMLPIALTPGPPFEIRPEDDWGALFDLPAESWDLFNLDNDHAIGFDDYPMPLPTL
;
A
#
# COMPACT_ATOMS: atom_id res chain seq x y z
N MET A 1 -26.82 -7.84 22.41
CA MET A 1 -27.32 -6.71 21.62
C MET A 1 -26.86 -6.90 20.16
N PHE A 2 -27.60 -7.69 19.37
CA PHE A 2 -27.54 -7.56 17.92
C PHE A 2 -28.57 -6.51 17.57
N SER A 3 -28.14 -5.26 17.56
CA SER A 3 -28.95 -4.21 16.98
C SER A 3 -29.10 -4.50 15.47
N PRO A 4 -30.28 -4.29 14.87
CA PRO A 4 -30.41 -4.12 13.41
C PRO A 4 -29.58 -2.94 12.89
N ASP A 5 -29.06 -2.14 13.81
CA ASP A 5 -28.16 -1.04 13.57
C ASP A 5 -26.81 -1.52 13.01
N LEU A 6 -26.71 -1.50 11.68
CA LEU A 6 -25.49 -1.66 10.90
C LEU A 6 -24.76 -0.31 10.72
N SER A 7 -25.26 0.78 11.31
CA SER A 7 -24.76 2.14 11.06
C SER A 7 -23.31 2.31 11.48
N ALA A 8 -22.85 1.61 12.52
CA ALA A 8 -21.44 1.62 12.90
C ALA A 8 -20.53 1.08 11.77
N ILE A 9 -20.90 -0.04 11.15
CA ILE A 9 -20.15 -0.63 10.02
C ILE A 9 -20.20 0.31 8.82
N GLN A 10 -21.38 0.88 8.53
CA GLN A 10 -21.55 1.86 7.45
C GLN A 10 -20.71 3.11 7.68
N ALA A 11 -20.65 3.61 8.91
CA ALA A 11 -19.82 4.77 9.27
C ALA A 11 -18.32 4.46 9.08
N TYR A 12 -17.84 3.29 9.53
CA TYR A 12 -16.46 2.88 9.27
C TYR A 12 -16.17 2.72 7.77
N LEU A 13 -17.09 2.15 7.00
CA LEU A 13 -16.97 2.03 5.55
C LEU A 13 -16.80 3.41 4.90
N LEU A 14 -17.67 4.36 5.24
CA LEU A 14 -17.59 5.73 4.73
C LEU A 14 -16.24 6.40 5.09
N LEU A 15 -15.77 6.24 6.32
CA LEU A 15 -14.48 6.79 6.77
C LEU A 15 -13.28 6.13 6.10
N CYS A 16 -13.39 4.87 5.65
CA CYS A 16 -12.33 4.20 4.88
C CYS A 16 -12.28 4.69 3.43
N ILE A 17 -13.44 5.02 2.83
CA ILE A 17 -13.52 5.52 1.45
C ILE A 17 -13.11 7.00 1.40
N TRP A 18 -13.61 7.78 2.35
CA TRP A 18 -13.38 9.23 2.50
C TRP A 18 -12.83 9.52 3.90
N PRO A 19 -11.52 9.34 4.10
CA PRO A 19 -10.90 9.65 5.38
C PRO A 19 -10.98 11.14 5.70
N ILE A 20 -10.98 11.44 7.00
CA ILE A 20 -10.86 12.82 7.47
C ILE A 20 -9.50 13.36 7.00
N PRO A 21 -9.43 14.54 6.37
CA PRO A 21 -8.17 15.10 5.90
C PRO A 21 -7.15 15.21 7.02
N VAL A 22 -6.00 14.56 6.83
CA VAL A 22 -4.84 14.66 7.71
C VAL A 22 -3.77 15.54 7.05
N ASP A 23 -2.91 16.12 7.88
CA ASP A 23 -1.76 16.89 7.44
C ASP A 23 -0.59 15.96 7.07
N THR A 24 -0.41 14.82 7.75
CA THR A 24 0.65 13.86 7.46
C THR A 24 0.14 12.44 7.28
N PHE A 25 0.82 11.66 6.42
CA PHE A 25 0.50 10.24 6.22
C PHE A 25 0.69 9.37 7.49
N GLY A 26 1.48 9.82 8.47
CA GLY A 26 1.66 9.09 9.73
C GLY A 26 0.44 9.13 10.65
N LYS A 27 -0.45 10.10 10.47
CA LYS A 27 -1.72 10.21 11.23
C LYS A 27 -2.89 9.50 10.54
N GLU A 28 -2.63 8.86 9.41
CA GLU A 28 -3.63 8.17 8.61
C GLU A 28 -3.99 6.82 9.28
N ILE A 29 -5.28 6.60 9.57
CA ILE A 29 -5.77 5.43 10.32
C ILE A 29 -6.73 4.54 9.53
N SER A 30 -6.97 4.82 8.25
CA SER A 30 -7.97 4.12 7.44
C SER A 30 -7.70 2.62 7.39
N THR A 31 -6.43 2.21 7.32
CA THR A 31 -6.06 0.78 7.30
C THR A 31 -6.46 0.07 8.60
N THR A 32 -6.24 0.70 9.75
CA THR A 32 -6.73 0.23 11.05
C THR A 32 -8.25 0.18 11.10
N LEU A 33 -8.92 1.25 10.65
CA LEU A 33 -10.38 1.31 10.59
C LEU A 33 -10.96 0.21 9.69
N SER A 34 -10.31 -0.10 8.57
CA SER A 34 -10.75 -1.14 7.65
C SER A 34 -10.68 -2.54 8.28
N SER A 35 -9.67 -2.78 9.11
CA SER A 35 -9.52 -4.04 9.87
C SER A 35 -10.63 -4.16 10.93
N LEU A 36 -10.92 -3.08 11.65
CA LEU A 36 -12.04 -3.02 12.61
C LEU A 36 -13.39 -3.22 11.92
N MET A 37 -13.60 -2.58 10.76
CA MET A 37 -14.80 -2.71 9.95
C MET A 37 -15.04 -4.17 9.55
N LEU A 38 -14.01 -4.86 9.04
CA LEU A 38 -14.09 -6.27 8.68
C LEU A 38 -14.38 -7.15 9.89
N GLN A 39 -13.69 -6.92 11.01
CA GLN A 39 -13.91 -7.71 12.22
C GLN A 39 -15.33 -7.53 12.77
N PHE A 40 -15.85 -6.30 12.82
CA PHE A 40 -17.24 -6.06 13.21
C PHE A 40 -18.24 -6.70 12.25
N SER A 41 -17.98 -6.64 10.95
CA SER A 41 -18.80 -7.29 9.93
C SER A 41 -18.83 -8.81 10.12
N MET A 42 -17.69 -9.43 10.38
CA MET A 42 -17.58 -10.87 10.61
C MET A 42 -18.26 -11.30 11.92
N ASN A 43 -18.06 -10.56 13.01
CA ASN A 43 -18.73 -10.80 14.30
C ASN A 43 -20.26 -10.66 14.20
N LYS A 44 -20.75 -9.94 13.19
CA LYS A 44 -22.18 -9.79 12.85
C LYS A 44 -22.68 -10.83 11.86
N GLY A 45 -21.84 -11.77 11.43
CA GLY A 45 -22.17 -12.80 10.45
C GLY A 45 -22.48 -12.23 9.07
N LEU A 46 -21.91 -11.07 8.69
CA LEU A 46 -22.19 -10.48 7.37
C LEU A 46 -21.55 -11.27 6.23
N HIS A 47 -20.49 -12.03 6.51
CA HIS A 47 -19.71 -12.84 5.56
C HIS A 47 -20.36 -14.19 5.20
N ILE A 48 -21.38 -14.64 5.94
CA ILE A 48 -22.05 -15.91 5.67
C ILE A 48 -23.53 -15.65 5.36
N ARG A 49 -23.99 -16.23 4.25
CA ARG A 49 -25.36 -16.19 3.75
C ARG A 49 -26.22 -17.21 4.51
N GLY A 50 -27.46 -16.84 4.82
CA GLY A 50 -28.48 -17.76 5.34
C GLY A 50 -28.33 -18.22 6.81
N VAL A 51 -27.17 -18.06 7.45
CA VAL A 51 -26.92 -18.49 8.85
C VAL A 51 -26.72 -17.32 9.82
N GLY A 52 -27.43 -16.21 9.62
CA GLY A 52 -27.35 -15.05 10.51
C GLY A 52 -27.67 -15.37 11.98
N GLN A 53 -28.44 -16.43 12.24
CA GLN A 53 -28.84 -16.83 13.59
C GLN A 53 -27.67 -17.28 14.47
N ASP A 54 -26.64 -17.91 13.90
CA ASP A 54 -25.45 -18.38 14.63
C ASP A 54 -24.65 -17.21 15.22
N PHE A 55 -24.80 -16.05 14.59
CA PHE A 55 -24.23 -14.78 15.01
C PHE A 55 -25.29 -13.92 15.69
N SER A 56 -26.30 -14.49 16.35
CA SER A 56 -27.26 -13.70 17.13
C SER A 56 -27.68 -14.40 18.42
N ARG A 57 -27.72 -13.65 19.51
CA ARG A 57 -28.25 -14.12 20.81
C ARG A 57 -29.78 -14.01 20.91
N VAL A 58 -30.43 -13.48 19.89
CA VAL A 58 -31.89 -13.33 19.79
C VAL A 58 -32.34 -13.97 18.48
N THR A 59 -33.51 -14.58 18.50
CA THR A 59 -34.13 -15.15 17.29
C THR A 59 -34.31 -14.07 16.23
N LEU A 60 -33.77 -14.31 15.04
CA LEU A 60 -33.90 -13.41 13.90
C LEU A 60 -35.17 -13.74 13.14
N ASN A 61 -35.89 -12.70 12.71
CA ASN A 61 -36.96 -12.84 11.74
C ASN A 61 -36.34 -12.81 10.32
N PRO A 62 -36.55 -13.85 9.50
CA PRO A 62 -36.02 -13.86 8.14
C PRO A 62 -36.76 -12.83 7.30
N GLU A 63 -36.07 -11.77 6.90
CA GLU A 63 -36.56 -10.76 5.97
C GLU A 63 -35.66 -10.74 4.72
N PRO A 64 -36.16 -11.09 3.51
CA PRO A 64 -35.34 -11.16 2.30
C PRO A 64 -34.64 -9.85 1.92
N SER A 65 -35.29 -8.70 2.16
CA SER A 65 -34.72 -7.36 1.93
C SER A 65 -33.45 -7.11 2.75
N LEU A 66 -33.41 -7.65 3.97
CA LEU A 66 -32.30 -7.52 4.90
C LEU A 66 -31.12 -8.40 4.49
N GLU A 67 -31.37 -9.55 3.86
CA GLU A 67 -30.32 -10.41 3.30
C GLU A 67 -29.53 -9.68 2.21
N VAL A 68 -30.24 -9.07 1.24
CA VAL A 68 -29.61 -8.31 0.15
C VAL A 68 -28.83 -7.11 0.69
N LEU A 69 -29.38 -6.39 1.67
CA LEU A 69 -28.69 -5.27 2.32
C LEU A 69 -27.39 -5.72 3.00
N ARG A 70 -27.42 -6.84 3.72
CA ARG A 70 -26.25 -7.42 4.40
C ARG A 70 -25.19 -7.87 3.39
N ALA A 71 -25.60 -8.51 2.29
CA ALA A 71 -24.71 -8.90 1.21
C ALA A 71 -24.03 -7.68 0.57
N LYS A 72 -24.81 -6.63 0.23
CA LYS A 72 -24.28 -5.37 -0.30
C LYS A 72 -23.26 -4.75 0.63
N LEU A 73 -23.57 -4.67 1.92
CA LEU A 73 -22.68 -4.11 2.92
C LEU A 73 -21.39 -4.92 3.06
N TRP A 74 -21.49 -6.24 3.20
CA TRP A 74 -20.34 -7.13 3.29
C TRP A 74 -19.39 -6.97 2.10
N ILE A 75 -19.93 -7.05 0.88
CA ILE A 75 -19.13 -6.96 -0.34
C ILE A 75 -18.46 -5.59 -0.44
N SER A 76 -19.18 -4.52 -0.09
CA SER A 76 -18.61 -3.16 -0.08
C SER A 76 -17.48 -3.01 0.95
N CYS A 77 -17.63 -3.58 2.15
CA CYS A 77 -16.59 -3.63 3.17
C CYS A 77 -15.35 -4.40 2.68
N LEU A 78 -15.55 -5.57 2.08
CA LEU A 78 -14.45 -6.41 1.59
C LEU A 78 -13.68 -5.75 0.46
N ILE A 79 -14.38 -5.21 -0.55
CA ILE A 79 -13.77 -4.45 -1.67
C ILE A 79 -12.96 -3.28 -1.13
N THR A 80 -13.54 -2.49 -0.21
CA THR A 80 -12.88 -1.31 0.36
C THR A 80 -11.62 -1.69 1.11
N ALA A 81 -11.66 -2.71 1.97
CA ALA A 81 -10.49 -3.15 2.72
C ALA A 81 -9.38 -3.68 1.82
N GLN A 82 -9.72 -4.47 0.79
CA GLN A 82 -8.75 -4.96 -0.19
C GLN A 82 -8.08 -3.83 -0.96
N ARG A 83 -8.86 -2.89 -1.49
CA ARG A 83 -8.36 -1.72 -2.21
C ARG A 83 -7.46 -0.86 -1.35
N LEU A 84 -7.88 -0.62 -0.10
CA LEU A 84 -7.13 0.20 0.82
C LEU A 84 -5.80 -0.45 1.17
N SER A 85 -5.78 -1.74 1.51
CA SER A 85 -4.52 -2.46 1.73
C SER A 85 -3.59 -2.35 0.52
N CYS A 86 -4.08 -2.63 -0.69
CA CYS A 86 -3.28 -2.50 -1.90
C CYS A 86 -2.78 -1.06 -2.11
N ALA A 87 -3.62 -0.05 -1.96
CA ALA A 87 -3.27 1.36 -2.16
C ALA A 87 -2.31 1.92 -1.11
N TYR A 88 -2.17 1.25 0.04
CA TYR A 88 -1.18 1.55 1.07
C TYR A 88 0.06 0.64 0.97
N GLY A 89 0.10 -0.29 0.02
CA GLY A 89 1.21 -1.22 -0.14
C GLY A 89 1.29 -2.28 0.95
N LEU A 90 0.12 -2.67 1.49
CA LEU A 90 -0.05 -3.71 2.51
C LEU A 90 -0.67 -4.97 1.88
N PRO A 91 -0.48 -6.16 2.48
CA PRO A 91 -1.17 -7.37 2.04
C PRO A 91 -2.69 -7.20 2.17
N PRO A 92 -3.46 -7.39 1.09
CA PRO A 92 -4.91 -7.29 1.13
C PRO A 92 -5.54 -8.52 1.82
N PRO A 93 -6.66 -8.36 2.56
CA PRO A 93 -7.35 -9.46 3.20
C PRO A 93 -8.02 -10.38 2.17
N ILE A 94 -7.78 -11.68 2.32
CA ILE A 94 -8.48 -12.77 1.62
C ILE A 94 -9.31 -13.50 2.65
N ILE A 95 -10.61 -13.19 2.70
CA ILE A 95 -11.54 -13.71 3.73
C ILE A 95 -12.50 -14.70 3.08
N ILE A 96 -12.75 -15.80 3.78
CA ILE A 96 -13.75 -16.80 3.38
C ILE A 96 -15.14 -16.19 3.57
N ASP A 97 -15.95 -16.22 2.53
CA ASP A 97 -17.35 -15.84 2.57
C ASP A 97 -18.17 -16.77 1.67
N THR A 98 -19.50 -16.69 1.73
CA THR A 98 -20.41 -17.55 0.94
C THR A 98 -21.18 -16.79 -0.13
N PHE A 99 -20.69 -15.61 -0.53
CA PHE A 99 -21.36 -14.82 -1.58
C PHE A 99 -20.67 -15.13 -2.91
N ASP A 100 -21.26 -16.03 -3.69
CA ASP A 100 -20.79 -16.38 -5.03
C ASP A 100 -21.46 -15.50 -6.10
N ASP A 101 -21.15 -15.80 -7.36
CA ASP A 101 -21.63 -15.08 -8.54
C ASP A 101 -23.15 -15.22 -8.79
N GLN A 102 -23.90 -15.98 -7.97
CA GLN A 102 -25.29 -16.37 -8.24
C GLN A 102 -26.33 -15.67 -7.35
N ILE A 103 -26.04 -14.47 -6.88
CA ILE A 103 -27.02 -13.70 -6.10
C ILE A 103 -27.78 -12.79 -7.06
N ASP A 104 -28.91 -13.28 -7.56
CA ASP A 104 -29.75 -12.62 -8.57
C ASP A 104 -30.18 -11.19 -8.17
N ASP A 105 -30.22 -10.88 -6.87
CA ASP A 105 -30.66 -9.58 -6.35
C ASP A 105 -29.53 -8.54 -6.13
N LEU A 106 -28.27 -8.89 -6.42
CA LEU A 106 -27.15 -7.95 -6.27
C LEU A 106 -26.91 -7.12 -7.54
N PRO A 107 -26.57 -5.82 -7.41
CA PRO A 107 -26.23 -4.99 -8.55
C PRO A 107 -25.04 -5.55 -9.33
N HIS A 108 -25.18 -5.71 -10.65
CA HIS A 108 -24.12 -6.22 -11.53
C HIS A 108 -22.79 -5.46 -11.37
N GLY A 109 -22.86 -4.13 -11.22
CA GLY A 109 -21.67 -3.31 -10.95
C GLY A 109 -20.93 -3.73 -9.67
N LEU A 110 -21.65 -4.02 -8.57
CA LEU A 110 -21.02 -4.44 -7.32
C LEU A 110 -20.35 -5.82 -7.46
N LEU A 111 -20.97 -6.75 -8.20
CA LEU A 111 -20.40 -8.06 -8.50
C LEU A 111 -19.14 -7.95 -9.37
N TYR A 112 -19.16 -7.06 -10.37
CA TYR A 112 -17.98 -6.75 -11.18
C TYR A 112 -16.83 -6.24 -10.31
N GLU A 113 -17.10 -5.25 -9.46
CA GLU A 113 -16.10 -4.65 -8.57
C GLU A 113 -15.53 -5.66 -7.58
N ARG A 114 -16.36 -6.59 -7.10
CA ARG A 114 -15.92 -7.71 -6.27
C ARG A 114 -14.93 -8.60 -7.02
N LYS A 115 -15.22 -8.99 -8.26
CA LYS A 115 -14.33 -9.81 -9.10
C LYS A 115 -12.98 -9.13 -9.33
N VAL A 116 -12.99 -7.85 -9.70
CA VAL A 116 -11.77 -7.05 -9.90
C VAL A 116 -10.96 -6.98 -8.61
N SER A 117 -11.60 -6.65 -7.48
CA SER A 117 -10.95 -6.51 -6.19
C SER A 117 -10.35 -7.83 -5.68
N GLN A 118 -11.11 -8.93 -5.79
CA GLN A 118 -10.67 -10.25 -5.37
C GLN A 118 -9.48 -10.74 -6.19
N LEU A 119 -9.53 -10.60 -7.52
CA LEU A 119 -8.41 -10.97 -8.38
C LEU A 119 -7.17 -10.14 -8.10
N LEU A 120 -7.32 -8.82 -7.90
CA LEU A 120 -6.22 -7.96 -7.50
C LEU A 120 -5.64 -8.38 -6.13
N ALA A 121 -6.49 -8.72 -5.16
CA ALA A 121 -6.04 -9.13 -3.83
C ALA A 121 -5.19 -10.41 -3.89
N THR A 122 -5.69 -11.44 -4.59
CA THR A 122 -4.95 -12.69 -4.81
C THR A 122 -3.65 -12.44 -5.56
N ALA A 123 -3.69 -11.68 -6.66
CA ALA A 123 -2.49 -11.34 -7.43
C ALA A 123 -1.44 -10.63 -6.56
N THR A 124 -1.86 -9.67 -5.74
CA THR A 124 -0.96 -8.89 -4.86
C THR A 124 -0.23 -9.77 -3.85
N VAL A 125 -0.93 -10.73 -3.23
CA VAL A 125 -0.33 -11.66 -2.27
C VAL A 125 0.67 -12.60 -2.96
N GLU A 126 0.29 -13.21 -4.07
CA GLU A 126 1.13 -14.18 -4.78
C GLU A 126 2.35 -13.54 -5.46
N LEU A 127 2.13 -12.41 -6.15
CA LEU A 127 3.22 -11.63 -6.75
C LEU A 127 4.13 -11.05 -5.67
N GLY A 128 3.55 -10.56 -4.57
CA GLY A 128 4.29 -10.06 -3.41
C GLY A 128 5.23 -11.10 -2.82
N ARG A 129 4.71 -12.31 -2.57
CA ARG A 129 5.50 -13.43 -2.06
C ARG A 129 6.71 -13.71 -2.95
N MET A 130 6.51 -13.78 -4.27
CA MET A 130 7.58 -14.06 -5.21
C MET A 130 8.58 -12.90 -5.35
N ALA A 131 8.08 -11.67 -5.37
CA ALA A 131 8.89 -10.46 -5.54
C ALA A 131 9.77 -10.14 -4.32
N LEU A 132 9.35 -10.56 -3.12
CA LEU A 132 10.07 -10.33 -1.87
C LEU A 132 11.05 -11.45 -1.49
N GLN A 133 10.95 -12.63 -2.10
CA GLN A 133 11.81 -13.79 -1.79
C GLN A 133 13.27 -13.69 -2.27
N ALA A 134 13.70 -12.54 -2.82
CA ALA A 134 15.10 -12.18 -3.07
C ALA A 134 16.00 -13.26 -3.71
N SER A 135 15.50 -13.99 -4.73
CA SER A 135 16.32 -14.93 -5.51
C SER A 135 16.52 -14.44 -6.95
N PRO A 136 17.76 -14.45 -7.50
CA PRO A 136 18.01 -14.14 -8.91
C PRO A 136 17.25 -15.04 -9.89
N SER A 137 16.91 -16.27 -9.48
CA SER A 137 16.15 -17.22 -10.29
C SER A 137 14.66 -16.88 -10.41
N SER A 138 14.11 -16.05 -9.52
CA SER A 138 12.67 -15.75 -9.48
C SER A 138 12.21 -14.71 -10.50
N ALA A 139 13.13 -14.06 -11.21
CA ALA A 139 12.79 -13.00 -12.17
C ALA A 139 11.94 -13.50 -13.36
N SER A 140 12.26 -14.68 -13.89
CA SER A 140 11.49 -15.29 -14.98
C SER A 140 10.12 -15.76 -14.51
N ASP A 141 10.06 -16.34 -13.31
CA ASP A 141 8.83 -16.81 -12.70
C ASP A 141 7.90 -15.63 -12.38
N LEU A 142 8.45 -14.54 -11.82
CA LEU A 142 7.71 -13.33 -11.52
C LEU A 142 7.14 -12.71 -12.79
N ARG A 143 7.95 -12.62 -13.87
CA ARG A 143 7.48 -12.13 -15.17
C ARG A 143 6.30 -12.96 -15.68
N SER A 144 6.43 -14.28 -15.61
CA SER A 144 5.39 -15.21 -16.06
C SER A 144 4.12 -15.05 -15.23
N LEU A 145 4.25 -14.93 -13.91
CA LEU A 145 3.13 -14.76 -13.00
C LEU A 145 2.42 -13.41 -13.19
N VAL A 146 3.17 -12.33 -13.41
CA VAL A 146 2.60 -11.02 -13.78
C VAL A 146 1.82 -11.11 -15.08
N SER A 147 2.35 -11.81 -16.08
CA SER A 147 1.66 -12.03 -17.36
C SER A 147 0.34 -12.80 -17.18
N VAL A 148 0.35 -13.87 -16.36
CA VAL A 148 -0.84 -14.66 -16.03
C VAL A 148 -1.93 -13.79 -15.40
N TYR A 149 -1.60 -13.05 -14.32
CA TYR A 149 -2.59 -12.22 -13.64
C TYR A 149 -3.04 -11.02 -14.49
N THR A 150 -2.16 -10.46 -15.32
CA THR A 150 -2.54 -9.42 -16.30
C THR A 150 -3.55 -9.98 -17.31
N GLY A 151 -3.33 -11.20 -17.79
CA GLY A 151 -4.23 -11.89 -18.70
C GLY A 151 -5.60 -12.18 -18.07
N GLN A 152 -5.61 -12.73 -16.84
CA GLN A 152 -6.84 -12.97 -16.08
C GLN A 152 -7.62 -11.68 -15.82
N MET A 153 -6.92 -10.60 -15.41
CA MET A 153 -7.56 -9.29 -15.20
C MET A 153 -8.19 -8.81 -16.50
N SER A 154 -7.45 -8.90 -17.62
CA SER A 154 -7.94 -8.47 -18.94
C SER A 154 -9.19 -9.21 -19.40
N GLN A 155 -9.39 -10.47 -19.00
CA GLN A 155 -10.62 -11.21 -19.31
C GLN A 155 -11.87 -10.56 -18.67
N LEU A 156 -11.71 -9.92 -17.51
CA LEU A 156 -12.81 -9.23 -16.83
C LEU A 156 -13.31 -8.01 -17.62
N SER A 157 -12.52 -7.43 -18.54
CA SER A 157 -12.96 -6.31 -19.38
C SER A 157 -14.15 -6.63 -20.28
N THR A 158 -14.43 -7.92 -20.52
CA THR A 158 -15.56 -8.40 -21.32
C THR A 158 -16.88 -8.44 -20.56
N LEU A 159 -16.83 -8.39 -19.22
CA LEU A 159 -18.01 -8.38 -18.37
C LEU A 159 -18.67 -7.00 -18.39
N GLU A 160 -19.98 -6.96 -18.15
CA GLU A 160 -20.70 -5.69 -18.03
C GLU A 160 -20.18 -4.87 -16.83
N HIS A 161 -19.87 -3.59 -17.08
CA HIS A 161 -19.36 -2.66 -16.08
C HIS A 161 -19.72 -1.22 -16.47
N ASP A 162 -19.80 -0.34 -15.47
CA ASP A 162 -19.98 1.09 -15.66
C ASP A 162 -18.62 1.82 -15.77
N ASP A 163 -18.65 3.15 -15.93
CA ASP A 163 -17.42 3.94 -16.08
C ASP A 163 -16.51 3.88 -14.85
N MET A 164 -17.08 3.76 -13.64
CA MET A 164 -16.33 3.60 -12.41
C MET A 164 -15.68 2.21 -12.33
N GLY A 165 -16.41 1.17 -12.73
CA GLY A 165 -15.89 -0.19 -12.88
C GLY A 165 -14.71 -0.21 -13.86
N HIS A 166 -14.80 0.48 -14.99
CA HIS A 166 -13.70 0.58 -15.94
C HIS A 166 -12.46 1.23 -15.32
N TYR A 167 -12.66 2.31 -14.55
CA TYR A 167 -11.58 2.97 -13.82
C TYR A 167 -10.92 2.04 -12.79
N HIS A 168 -11.71 1.30 -12.01
CA HIS A 168 -11.16 0.36 -11.03
C HIS A 168 -10.44 -0.82 -11.70
N PHE A 169 -10.93 -1.30 -12.84
CA PHE A 169 -10.25 -2.29 -13.67
C PHE A 169 -8.88 -1.79 -14.15
N LEU A 170 -8.79 -0.59 -14.73
CA LEU A 170 -7.52 0.00 -15.16
C LEU A 170 -6.56 0.19 -13.97
N SER A 171 -7.08 0.59 -12.81
CA SER A 171 -6.32 0.74 -11.57
C SER A 171 -5.77 -0.58 -11.05
N ALA A 172 -6.54 -1.67 -11.14
CA ALA A 172 -6.09 -3.01 -10.77
C ALA A 172 -5.03 -3.53 -11.75
N LEU A 173 -5.23 -3.28 -13.05
CA LEU A 173 -4.26 -3.64 -14.09
C LEU A 173 -2.92 -2.91 -13.88
N LEU A 174 -2.96 -1.62 -13.58
CA LEU A 174 -1.78 -0.80 -13.25
C LEU A 174 -1.00 -1.39 -12.08
N GLN A 175 -1.70 -1.79 -11.01
CA GLN A 175 -1.09 -2.37 -9.81
C GLN A 175 -0.48 -3.75 -10.06
N ILE A 176 -1.11 -4.62 -10.85
CA ILE A 176 -0.54 -5.92 -11.23
C ILE A 176 0.69 -5.71 -12.11
N GLN A 177 0.59 -4.84 -13.11
CA GLN A 177 1.69 -4.58 -14.03
C GLN A 177 2.88 -3.89 -13.35
N SER A 178 2.67 -3.13 -12.26
CA SER A 178 3.75 -2.44 -11.55
C SER A 178 4.80 -3.41 -10.96
N PHE A 179 4.42 -4.68 -10.74
CA PHE A 179 5.34 -5.73 -10.33
C PHE A 179 6.45 -6.00 -11.37
N ASN A 180 6.29 -5.60 -12.64
CA ASN A 180 7.38 -5.67 -13.62
C ASN A 180 8.62 -4.86 -13.21
N ILE A 181 8.47 -3.83 -12.37
CA ILE A 181 9.61 -3.02 -11.89
C ILE A 181 10.49 -3.83 -10.94
N PHE A 182 9.94 -4.82 -10.22
CA PHE A 182 10.72 -5.66 -9.30
C PHE A 182 11.76 -6.54 -10.00
N ILE A 183 11.55 -6.87 -11.28
CA ILE A 183 12.45 -7.69 -12.10
C ILE A 183 13.80 -6.97 -12.34
N GLY A 184 13.82 -5.63 -12.21
CA GLY A 184 15.01 -4.81 -12.40
C GLY A 184 15.38 -4.58 -13.87
N GLN A 185 16.17 -3.52 -14.13
CA GLN A 185 16.41 -3.02 -15.48
C GLN A 185 17.04 -4.05 -16.44
N ALA A 186 17.93 -4.91 -15.95
CA ALA A 186 18.67 -5.86 -16.78
C ALA A 186 17.79 -6.98 -17.37
N GLN A 187 16.73 -7.36 -16.67
CA GLN A 187 15.88 -8.50 -17.02
C GLN A 187 14.44 -8.08 -17.37
N ALA A 188 14.09 -6.80 -17.26
CA ALA A 188 12.74 -6.35 -17.57
C ALA A 188 12.43 -6.47 -19.08
N ASP A 189 11.23 -6.98 -19.37
CA ASP A 189 10.69 -7.02 -20.73
C ASP A 189 10.26 -5.61 -21.17
N PRO A 190 10.87 -5.03 -22.22
CA PRO A 190 10.49 -3.71 -22.72
C PRO A 190 9.01 -3.60 -23.10
N VAL A 191 8.43 -4.66 -23.66
CA VAL A 191 7.02 -4.66 -24.10
C VAL A 191 6.10 -4.57 -22.90
N ALA A 192 6.39 -5.32 -21.83
CA ALA A 192 5.63 -5.25 -20.59
C ALA A 192 5.70 -3.86 -19.93
N LEU A 193 6.87 -3.21 -19.96
CA LEU A 193 7.05 -1.85 -19.43
C LEU A 193 6.34 -0.78 -20.27
N ILE A 194 6.34 -0.91 -21.61
CA ILE A 194 5.58 -0.01 -22.50
C ILE A 194 4.08 -0.16 -22.27
N LYS A 195 3.58 -1.39 -22.07
CA LYS A 195 2.19 -1.65 -21.69
C LYS A 195 1.84 -1.02 -20.35
N LEU A 196 2.69 -1.20 -19.34
CA LEU A 196 2.55 -0.57 -18.01
C LEU A 196 2.46 0.96 -18.12
N TYR A 197 3.31 1.57 -18.94
CA TYR A 197 3.25 3.01 -19.23
C TYR A 197 1.92 3.45 -19.86
N SER A 198 1.45 2.70 -20.87
CA SER A 198 0.16 2.99 -21.51
C SER A 198 -0.99 2.88 -20.52
N THR A 199 -1.00 1.86 -19.66
CA THR A 199 -2.01 1.69 -18.60
C THR A 199 -1.97 2.86 -17.62
N ALA A 200 -0.78 3.31 -17.21
CA ALA A 200 -0.63 4.47 -16.32
C ALA A 200 -1.23 5.74 -16.93
N CYS A 201 -0.98 6.01 -18.22
CA CYS A 201 -1.60 7.14 -18.91
C CYS A 201 -3.13 6.98 -18.98
N SER A 202 -3.62 5.79 -19.33
CA SER A 202 -5.05 5.49 -19.42
C SER A 202 -5.79 5.64 -18.08
N VAL A 203 -5.15 5.32 -16.95
CA VAL A 203 -5.73 5.57 -15.61
C VAL A 203 -5.96 7.07 -15.40
N ILE A 204 -4.96 7.92 -15.67
CA ILE A 204 -5.12 9.37 -15.51
C ILE A 204 -6.17 9.92 -16.49
N GLU A 205 -6.15 9.49 -17.74
CA GLU A 205 -7.13 9.88 -18.75
C GLU A 205 -8.56 9.50 -18.33
N LYS A 206 -8.78 8.30 -17.78
CA LYS A 206 -10.10 7.88 -17.31
C LYS A 206 -10.55 8.69 -16.08
N ILE A 207 -9.64 9.05 -15.18
CA ILE A 207 -9.95 9.93 -14.05
C ILE A 207 -10.37 11.33 -14.55
N LEU A 208 -9.71 11.87 -15.57
CA LEU A 208 -10.10 13.16 -16.17
C LEU A 208 -11.47 13.08 -16.84
N GLU A 209 -11.75 12.02 -17.59
CA GLU A 209 -13.06 11.80 -18.21
C GLU A 209 -14.17 11.76 -17.15
N LEU A 210 -13.93 11.05 -16.04
CA LEU A 210 -14.84 11.00 -14.89
C LEU A 210 -14.95 12.35 -14.19
N ASP A 211 -13.85 13.11 -14.06
CA ASP A 211 -13.88 14.45 -13.47
C ASP A 211 -14.73 15.42 -14.29
N ASP A 212 -14.62 15.38 -15.62
CA ASP A 212 -15.42 16.22 -16.52
C ASP A 212 -16.91 15.85 -16.48
N ARG A 213 -17.24 14.56 -16.33
CA ARG A 213 -18.62 14.07 -16.36
C ARG A 213 -19.35 14.15 -15.03
N ILE A 214 -18.69 13.75 -13.94
CA ILE A 214 -19.30 13.58 -12.61
C ILE A 214 -18.59 14.37 -11.51
N GLN A 215 -17.65 15.26 -11.86
CA GLN A 215 -16.88 16.05 -10.90
C GLN A 215 -16.17 15.17 -9.86
N LEU A 216 -15.61 14.04 -10.33
CA LEU A 216 -14.98 13.03 -9.50
C LEU A 216 -14.00 13.64 -8.47
N SER A 217 -13.25 14.68 -8.83
CA SER A 217 -12.29 15.32 -7.90
C SER A 217 -12.93 15.90 -6.63
N GLN A 218 -14.22 16.28 -6.66
CA GLN A 218 -14.95 16.80 -5.49
C GLN A 218 -15.36 15.72 -4.49
N CYS A 219 -15.46 14.47 -4.94
CA CYS A 219 -15.89 13.33 -4.12
C CYS A 219 -14.91 12.14 -4.23
N ALA A 220 -13.68 12.40 -4.66
CA ALA A 220 -12.70 11.36 -4.91
C ALA A 220 -12.35 10.63 -3.60
N SER A 221 -12.32 9.31 -3.67
CA SER A 221 -11.81 8.49 -2.57
C SER A 221 -10.30 8.65 -2.41
N ASP A 222 -9.76 8.33 -1.22
CA ASP A 222 -8.31 8.31 -1.01
C ASP A 222 -7.62 7.36 -2.01
N TYR A 223 -8.27 6.24 -2.33
CA TYR A 223 -7.81 5.29 -3.36
C TYR A 223 -7.50 5.98 -4.69
N THR A 224 -8.33 6.93 -5.13
CA THR A 224 -8.09 7.68 -6.36
C THR A 224 -6.82 8.51 -6.30
N GLY A 225 -6.57 9.20 -5.19
CA GLY A 225 -5.31 9.92 -4.98
C GLY A 225 -4.10 8.98 -5.05
N ARG A 226 -4.20 7.78 -4.46
CA ARG A 226 -3.14 6.76 -4.49
C ARG A 226 -2.88 6.24 -5.91
N MET A 227 -3.92 6.03 -6.72
CA MET A 227 -3.78 5.59 -8.11
C MET A 227 -3.18 6.68 -9.01
N ILE A 228 -3.52 7.95 -8.78
CA ILE A 228 -2.85 9.09 -9.46
C ILE A 228 -1.36 9.08 -9.14
N TYR A 229 -0.99 8.87 -7.88
CA TYR A 229 0.41 8.77 -7.48
C TYR A 229 1.15 7.61 -8.14
N LEU A 230 0.54 6.42 -8.15
CA LEU A 230 1.13 5.24 -8.79
C LEU A 230 1.31 5.48 -10.29
N ALA A 231 0.28 5.94 -11.00
CA ALA A 231 0.40 6.24 -12.42
C ALA A 231 1.48 7.28 -12.70
N SER A 232 1.55 8.34 -11.89
CA SER A 232 2.56 9.39 -12.01
C SER A 232 3.97 8.87 -11.76
N SER A 233 4.17 8.01 -10.75
CA SER A 233 5.48 7.42 -10.47
C SER A 233 5.96 6.54 -11.63
N ILE A 234 5.07 5.75 -12.23
CA ILE A 234 5.34 4.96 -13.43
C ILE A 234 5.71 5.88 -14.61
N ILE A 235 4.90 6.90 -14.90
CA ILE A 235 5.16 7.84 -16.00
C ILE A 235 6.52 8.52 -15.82
N LEU A 236 6.84 8.98 -14.61
CA LEU A 236 8.13 9.63 -14.31
C LEU A 236 9.30 8.68 -14.56
N ARG A 237 9.23 7.43 -14.08
CA ARG A 237 10.27 6.43 -14.31
C ARG A 237 10.46 6.14 -15.79
N MET A 238 9.38 6.02 -16.55
CA MET A 238 9.43 5.75 -17.99
C MET A 238 9.99 6.95 -18.77
N TYR A 239 9.61 8.17 -18.39
CA TYR A 239 10.09 9.41 -19.00
C TYR A 239 11.58 9.64 -18.76
N ARG A 240 12.09 9.23 -17.60
CA ARG A 240 13.51 9.34 -17.22
C ARG A 240 14.34 8.10 -17.54
N GLY A 241 13.70 7.01 -17.94
CA GLY A 241 14.34 5.72 -18.20
C GLY A 241 14.86 5.54 -19.61
N ARG A 242 15.50 4.39 -19.84
CA ARG A 242 16.08 4.00 -21.14
C ARG A 242 15.04 3.87 -22.27
N LEU A 243 13.79 3.54 -21.93
CA LEU A 243 12.70 3.30 -22.89
C LEU A 243 12.00 4.58 -23.36
N LYS A 244 12.51 5.77 -22.99
CA LYS A 244 11.91 7.05 -23.37
C LYS A 244 11.75 7.26 -24.88
N ARG A 245 12.52 6.55 -25.71
CA ARG A 245 12.45 6.62 -27.19
C ARG A 245 11.36 5.71 -27.77
N ASP A 246 10.89 4.74 -27.00
CA ASP A 246 9.93 3.71 -27.43
C ASP A 246 8.50 4.00 -26.93
N ILE A 247 8.31 5.13 -26.24
CA ILE A 247 7.03 5.55 -25.66
C ILE A 247 6.59 6.91 -26.21
N ASP A 248 5.29 7.19 -26.17
CA ASP A 248 4.74 8.50 -26.52
C ASP A 248 4.96 9.51 -25.38
N LEU A 249 6.11 10.18 -25.40
CA LEU A 249 6.48 11.19 -24.40
C LEU A 249 5.46 12.32 -24.26
N GLY A 250 4.77 12.69 -25.36
CA GLY A 250 3.77 13.75 -25.34
C GLY A 250 2.55 13.35 -24.51
N ARG A 251 2.04 12.13 -24.72
CA ARG A 251 0.94 11.57 -23.93
C ARG A 251 1.28 11.51 -22.44
N GLY A 252 2.46 11.00 -22.08
CA GLY A 252 2.86 10.91 -20.67
C GLY A 252 3.08 12.28 -20.01
N GLN A 253 3.66 13.24 -20.73
CA GLN A 253 3.83 14.60 -20.21
C GLN A 253 2.47 15.24 -19.93
N LEU A 254 1.50 15.11 -20.85
CA LEU A 254 0.15 15.62 -20.65
C LEU A 254 -0.53 14.92 -19.47
N ALA A 255 -0.46 13.58 -19.39
CA ALA A 255 -1.02 12.82 -18.27
C ALA A 255 -0.40 13.25 -16.93
N TYR A 256 0.92 13.44 -16.85
CA TYR A 256 1.59 13.87 -15.63
C TYR A 256 1.19 15.29 -15.20
N GLN A 257 1.08 16.22 -16.15
CA GLN A 257 0.60 17.59 -15.89
C GLN A 257 -0.85 17.58 -15.42
N SER A 258 -1.69 16.73 -16.00
CA SER A 258 -3.07 16.54 -15.57
C SER A 258 -3.16 15.95 -14.16
N ALA A 259 -2.26 15.03 -13.78
CA ALA A 259 -2.17 14.51 -12.42
C ALA A 259 -1.87 15.63 -11.39
N ILE A 260 -0.94 16.56 -11.69
CA ILE A 260 -0.70 17.74 -10.86
C ILE A 260 -1.99 18.55 -10.67
N ASN A 261 -2.76 18.77 -11.74
CA ASN A 261 -4.00 19.54 -11.69
C ASN A 261 -5.11 18.80 -10.92
N LEU A 262 -5.21 17.49 -11.06
CA LEU A 262 -6.15 16.66 -10.30
C LEU A 262 -5.89 16.75 -8.79
N PHE A 263 -4.64 16.67 -8.35
CA PHE A 263 -4.30 16.86 -6.93
C PHE A 263 -4.70 18.24 -6.40
N ARG A 264 -4.56 19.30 -7.22
CA ARG A 264 -5.04 20.63 -6.84
C ARG A 264 -6.55 20.67 -6.66
N LYS A 265 -7.30 20.05 -7.59
CA LYS A 265 -8.76 19.99 -7.54
C LYS A 265 -9.27 19.16 -6.35
N MET A 266 -8.56 18.09 -5.99
CA MET A 266 -8.91 17.20 -4.87
C MET A 266 -8.55 17.75 -3.48
N SER A 267 -7.81 18.86 -3.41
CA SER A 267 -7.43 19.47 -2.13
C SER A 267 -8.60 20.25 -1.53
N ILE A 268 -8.87 20.01 -0.25
CA ILE A 268 -9.99 20.60 0.50
C ILE A 268 -9.47 21.64 1.50
N HIS A 269 -8.28 21.44 2.07
CA HIS A 269 -7.69 22.33 3.05
C HIS A 269 -6.28 22.77 2.65
N LYS A 270 -5.90 23.99 3.03
CA LYS A 270 -4.55 24.49 2.85
C LYS A 270 -3.56 23.55 3.56
N ASP A 271 -2.57 23.06 2.83
CA ASP A 271 -1.53 22.14 3.34
C ASP A 271 -2.02 20.73 3.71
N ASP A 272 -3.18 20.29 3.20
CA ASP A 272 -3.58 18.88 3.27
C ASP A 272 -2.68 17.97 2.40
N VAL A 273 -2.91 16.65 2.50
CA VAL A 273 -2.15 15.66 1.72
C VAL A 273 -2.20 15.96 0.22
N MET A 274 -3.32 16.36 -0.36
CA MET A 274 -3.46 16.58 -1.81
C MET A 274 -2.75 17.87 -2.26
N ALA A 275 -2.80 18.94 -1.46
CA ALA A 275 -2.01 20.15 -1.65
C ALA A 275 -0.51 19.85 -1.64
N ARG A 276 -0.03 19.10 -0.65
CA ARG A 276 1.38 18.66 -0.59
C ARG A 276 1.74 17.78 -1.78
N SER A 277 0.82 16.93 -2.20
CA SER A 277 1.01 16.05 -3.35
C SER A 277 1.30 16.82 -4.62
N THR A 278 0.60 17.93 -4.83
CA THR A 278 0.86 18.87 -5.92
C THR A 278 2.30 19.39 -5.91
N VAL A 279 2.83 19.74 -4.73
CA VAL A 279 4.21 20.25 -4.59
C VAL A 279 5.22 19.15 -4.89
N ILE A 280 5.06 17.98 -4.26
CA ILE A 280 5.96 16.83 -4.40
C ILE A 280 6.07 16.41 -5.86
N ILE A 281 4.94 16.17 -6.51
CA ILE A 281 4.89 15.70 -7.90
C ILE A 281 5.41 16.76 -8.89
N THR A 282 5.21 18.06 -8.60
CA THR A 282 5.81 19.14 -9.40
C THR A 282 7.32 19.19 -9.26
N GLN A 283 7.86 19.03 -8.06
CA GLN A 283 9.32 19.02 -7.82
C GLN A 283 9.97 17.80 -8.48
N LEU A 284 9.35 16.62 -8.33
CA LEU A 284 9.79 15.38 -8.97
C LEU A 284 9.86 15.49 -10.50
N TRP A 285 8.87 16.12 -11.14
CA TRP A 285 8.87 16.34 -12.59
C TRP A 285 10.06 17.18 -13.05
N ASN A 286 10.44 18.18 -12.25
CA ASN A 286 11.49 19.14 -12.60
C ASN A 286 12.90 18.65 -12.22
N SER A 287 13.03 17.66 -11.33
CA SER A 287 14.33 17.06 -11.00
C SER A 287 14.99 16.44 -12.23
N SER A 288 16.29 16.65 -12.43
CA SER A 288 17.11 15.95 -13.42
C SER A 288 17.93 14.79 -12.83
N THR A 289 17.93 14.65 -11.51
CA THR A 289 18.86 13.80 -10.77
C THR A 289 18.18 12.72 -9.93
N ILE A 290 16.84 12.70 -9.85
CA ILE A 290 16.07 11.82 -8.96
C ILE A 290 16.36 10.31 -9.08
N PHE A 291 16.80 9.86 -10.26
CA PHE A 291 17.17 8.46 -10.52
C PHE A 291 18.66 8.26 -10.82
N ASN A 292 19.48 9.29 -10.56
CA ASN A 292 20.92 9.17 -10.72
C ASN A 292 21.50 8.38 -9.56
N GLN A 293 22.45 7.54 -9.88
CA GLN A 293 23.24 6.77 -8.95
C GLN A 293 24.52 7.55 -8.58
N PRO A 294 25.19 7.22 -7.47
CA PRO A 294 26.44 7.87 -7.07
C PRO A 294 27.56 7.77 -8.12
N ASP A 295 27.52 6.73 -8.98
CA ASP A 295 28.47 6.52 -10.08
C ASP A 295 28.18 7.38 -11.33
N GLY A 296 27.14 8.22 -11.28
CA GLY A 296 26.69 9.07 -12.38
C GLY A 296 25.84 8.37 -13.43
N THR A 297 25.56 7.06 -13.27
CA THR A 297 24.59 6.35 -14.11
C THR A 297 23.16 6.68 -13.69
N SER A 298 22.18 6.40 -14.54
CA SER A 298 20.77 6.60 -14.22
C SER A 298 20.02 5.28 -14.38
N ASP A 299 19.36 4.84 -13.31
CA ASP A 299 18.50 3.65 -13.31
C ASP A 299 17.16 3.99 -12.67
N SER A 300 16.20 4.37 -13.52
CA SER A 300 14.84 4.70 -13.12
C SER A 300 13.99 3.50 -12.71
N PHE A 301 14.44 2.27 -13.00
CA PHE A 301 13.74 1.03 -12.64
C PHE A 301 14.29 0.39 -11.36
N SER A 302 15.45 0.85 -10.89
CA SER A 302 15.93 0.50 -9.55
C SER A 302 14.99 1.04 -8.47
N MET A 303 14.60 0.15 -7.55
CA MET A 303 13.81 0.51 -6.37
C MET A 303 14.61 0.17 -5.12
N LEU A 304 14.80 1.16 -4.26
CA LEU A 304 15.31 1.03 -2.90
C LEU A 304 14.21 0.51 -1.98
N CYS A 305 12.99 1.07 -2.08
CA CYS A 305 11.83 0.58 -1.35
C CYS A 305 11.14 -0.56 -2.12
N ARG A 306 11.30 -1.80 -1.64
CA ARG A 306 10.69 -3.00 -2.28
C ARG A 306 9.60 -3.67 -1.45
N SER A 307 9.47 -3.35 -0.17
CA SER A 307 8.60 -4.04 0.79
C SER A 307 7.13 -3.59 0.79
N ARG A 308 6.71 -2.67 -0.10
CA ARG A 308 5.37 -2.07 -0.14
C ARG A 308 4.51 -2.58 -1.30
N LEU A 309 4.73 -3.82 -1.75
CA LEU A 309 3.93 -4.52 -2.76
C LEU A 309 3.63 -3.64 -4.00
N THR A 310 2.34 -3.49 -4.35
CA THR A 310 1.86 -2.70 -5.50
C THR A 310 2.29 -1.23 -5.47
N MET A 311 2.57 -0.69 -4.28
CA MET A 311 2.93 0.70 -4.04
C MET A 311 4.42 0.93 -3.79
N SER A 312 5.27 -0.10 -3.87
CA SER A 312 6.74 0.02 -3.75
C SER A 312 7.31 1.12 -4.64
N SER A 313 6.85 1.22 -5.89
CA SER A 313 7.28 2.27 -6.82
C SER A 313 7.01 3.69 -6.30
N VAL A 314 5.89 3.91 -5.61
CA VAL A 314 5.49 5.20 -5.06
C VAL A 314 6.31 5.54 -3.83
N PHE A 315 6.41 4.61 -2.88
CA PHE A 315 7.21 4.82 -1.66
C PHE A 315 8.69 5.06 -1.99
N ASP A 316 9.22 4.38 -2.99
CA ASP A 316 10.58 4.62 -3.49
C ASP A 316 10.74 6.05 -4.03
N VAL A 317 9.81 6.54 -4.86
CA VAL A 317 9.84 7.91 -5.38
C VAL A 317 9.70 8.94 -4.25
N TRP A 318 8.87 8.68 -3.24
CA TRP A 318 8.78 9.56 -2.07
C TRP A 318 10.07 9.60 -1.27
N TRP A 319 10.79 8.48 -1.15
CA TRP A 319 12.09 8.50 -0.48
C TRP A 319 13.08 9.33 -1.28
N ARG A 320 13.21 9.08 -2.57
CA ARG A 320 14.09 9.87 -3.44
C ARG A 320 13.77 11.36 -3.38
N TRP A 321 12.47 11.72 -3.30
CA TRP A 321 12.05 13.10 -3.11
C TRP A 321 12.52 13.69 -1.78
N ARG A 322 12.37 12.96 -0.66
CA ARG A 322 12.81 13.43 0.66
C ARG A 322 14.33 13.58 0.73
N GLU A 323 15.06 12.71 0.05
CA GLU A 323 16.51 12.80 -0.06
C GLU A 323 16.93 14.07 -0.81
N GLU A 324 16.36 14.30 -2.00
CA GLU A 324 16.74 15.42 -2.85
C GLU A 324 16.24 16.78 -2.32
N PHE A 325 15.01 16.85 -1.82
CA PHE A 325 14.35 18.12 -1.49
C PHE A 325 14.15 18.37 0.01
N ALA A 326 14.22 17.34 0.86
CA ALA A 326 14.08 17.47 2.31
C ALA A 326 15.36 17.17 3.09
N GLY A 327 16.46 16.81 2.41
CA GLY A 327 17.76 16.54 3.03
C GLY A 327 17.76 15.33 3.98
N GLN A 328 16.79 14.42 3.84
CA GLN A 328 16.68 13.23 4.67
C GLN A 328 17.31 12.03 3.93
N PRO A 329 18.40 11.43 4.45
CA PRO A 329 19.02 10.28 3.79
C PRO A 329 18.08 9.07 3.79
N HIS A 330 18.13 8.25 2.74
CA HIS A 330 17.38 7.00 2.72
C HIS A 330 18.03 5.98 3.67
N PRO A 331 17.23 5.15 4.38
CA PRO A 331 17.73 4.16 5.33
C PRO A 331 18.30 2.93 4.62
N TYR A 332 18.04 2.73 3.33
CA TYR A 332 18.43 1.51 2.66
C TYR A 332 19.95 1.47 2.39
N PRO A 333 20.63 0.36 2.69
CA PRO A 333 22.04 0.23 2.33
C PRO A 333 22.18 0.27 0.80
N GLU A 334 23.08 1.11 0.30
CA GLU A 334 23.46 1.09 -1.11
C GLU A 334 23.90 -0.33 -1.48
N ALA A 335 23.36 -0.88 -2.57
CA ALA A 335 23.80 -2.19 -3.07
C ALA A 335 25.32 -2.12 -3.29
N GLN A 336 26.07 -2.80 -2.42
CA GLN A 336 27.52 -2.69 -2.36
C GLN A 336 28.13 -3.07 -3.71
N SER A 337 28.63 -2.07 -4.44
CA SER A 337 29.54 -2.30 -5.54
C SER A 337 30.86 -2.83 -4.96
N PRO A 338 31.45 -3.93 -5.47
CA PRO A 338 32.70 -4.50 -4.92
C PRO A 338 33.90 -3.53 -4.97
N THR A 339 33.77 -2.40 -5.64
CA THR A 339 34.78 -1.34 -5.76
C THR A 339 34.86 -0.45 -4.51
N SER A 340 33.80 -0.30 -3.71
CA SER A 340 33.78 0.60 -2.54
C SER A 340 34.48 0.01 -1.30
N GLN A 341 34.70 -1.31 -1.25
CA GLN A 341 35.52 -1.95 -0.21
C GLN A 341 37.00 -1.56 -0.31
N ARG A 342 37.56 -1.46 -1.53
CA ARG A 342 38.97 -1.08 -1.73
C ARG A 342 39.26 0.37 -1.33
N SER A 343 38.31 1.28 -1.57
CA SER A 343 38.45 2.69 -1.19
C SER A 343 38.37 2.89 0.33
N ARG A 344 37.53 2.11 1.03
CA ARG A 344 37.47 2.10 2.50
C ARG A 344 38.74 1.50 3.12
N GLU A 345 39.28 0.41 2.57
CA GLU A 345 40.53 -0.18 3.06
C GLU A 345 41.74 0.76 2.92
N HIS A 346 41.79 1.59 1.87
CA HIS A 346 42.87 2.56 1.70
C HIS A 346 42.77 3.75 2.65
N ALA A 347 41.56 4.24 2.92
CA ALA A 347 41.33 5.32 3.89
C ALA A 347 41.66 4.89 5.33
N ILE A 348 41.35 3.63 5.68
CA ILE A 348 41.66 3.06 7.00
C ILE A 348 43.17 2.85 7.17
N ARG A 349 43.90 2.43 6.12
CA ARG A 349 45.36 2.24 6.20
C ARG A 349 46.15 3.53 6.34
N SER A 350 45.65 4.66 5.81
CA SER A 350 46.34 5.96 5.94
C SER A 350 46.24 6.58 7.34
N SER A 351 45.37 6.05 8.20
CA SER A 351 45.06 6.67 9.50
C SER A 351 45.72 5.96 10.69
N ASN A 352 46.49 4.89 10.46
CA ASN A 352 47.03 4.02 11.53
C ASN A 352 48.48 4.29 11.95
N ASP A 353 49.15 5.33 11.44
CA ASP A 353 50.48 5.72 11.91
C ASP A 353 50.41 6.70 13.09
N MET A 354 49.89 6.23 14.25
CA MET A 354 50.18 6.72 15.62
C MET A 354 49.51 5.78 16.67
N LEU A 355 50.31 5.00 17.41
CA LEU A 355 49.92 4.11 18.52
C LEU A 355 50.51 4.63 19.86
N PRO A 356 50.09 4.12 21.05
CA PRO A 356 48.73 3.79 21.50
C PRO A 356 48.47 4.19 22.98
N ILE A 357 47.20 4.42 23.36
CA ILE A 357 46.73 4.06 24.72
C ILE A 357 45.44 3.25 24.56
N ALA A 358 45.49 2.04 25.10
CA ALA A 358 44.48 1.01 24.96
C ALA A 358 43.24 1.32 25.82
N LEU A 359 42.10 1.46 25.15
CA LEU A 359 40.80 0.99 25.63
C LEU A 359 40.19 0.26 24.45
N THR A 360 40.04 -1.06 24.53
CA THR A 360 39.38 -1.87 23.51
C THR A 360 37.92 -1.42 23.39
N PRO A 361 37.50 -0.79 22.27
CA PRO A 361 36.08 -0.66 21.97
C PRO A 361 35.64 -2.01 21.39
N GLY A 362 34.55 -2.56 21.89
CA GLY A 362 33.82 -3.60 21.17
C GLY A 362 33.47 -3.09 19.75
N PRO A 363 33.19 -3.99 18.79
CA PRO A 363 32.87 -3.57 17.44
C PRO A 363 31.72 -2.55 17.48
N PRO A 364 31.76 -1.47 16.68
CA PRO A 364 30.63 -0.56 16.60
C PRO A 364 29.43 -1.39 16.14
N PHE A 365 28.39 -1.45 16.98
CA PHE A 365 27.09 -1.91 16.55
C PHE A 365 26.63 -0.94 15.44
N GLU A 366 26.81 -1.33 14.18
CA GLU A 366 26.07 -0.74 13.08
C GLU A 366 24.59 -1.02 13.37
N ILE A 367 23.88 -0.04 13.93
CA ILE A 367 22.42 -0.08 14.03
C ILE A 367 21.93 -0.14 12.59
N ARG A 368 21.44 -1.31 12.16
CA ARG A 368 20.75 -1.39 10.88
C ARG A 368 19.42 -0.65 11.04
N PRO A 369 18.89 -0.02 9.99
CA PRO A 369 17.55 0.58 10.06
C PRO A 369 16.46 -0.43 10.45
N GLU A 370 16.75 -1.72 10.28
CA GLU A 370 15.95 -2.87 10.72
C GLU A 370 15.99 -3.10 12.24
N ASP A 371 16.87 -2.44 12.99
CA ASP A 371 17.05 -2.63 14.43
C ASP A 371 16.34 -1.55 15.26
N ASP A 372 15.78 -0.51 14.62
CA ASP A 372 15.00 0.57 15.25
C ASP A 372 13.49 0.47 14.91
N TRP A 373 12.90 -0.72 15.13
CA TRP A 373 11.44 -0.90 15.02
C TRP A 373 10.66 -0.04 16.02
N GLY A 374 11.32 0.44 17.08
CA GLY A 374 10.75 1.32 18.09
C GLY A 374 10.34 2.69 17.54
N ALA A 375 10.95 3.18 16.46
CA ALA A 375 10.53 4.42 15.80
C ALA A 375 9.23 4.30 14.99
N LEU A 376 8.74 3.08 14.71
CA LEU A 376 7.52 2.85 13.95
C LEU A 376 6.25 2.95 14.81
N PHE A 377 6.41 2.81 16.13
CA PHE A 377 5.37 2.98 17.12
C PHE A 377 5.79 4.15 18.00
N ASP A 378 5.01 5.24 18.05
CA ASP A 378 5.18 6.29 19.07
C ASP A 378 4.84 5.74 20.49
N LEU A 379 5.41 4.61 20.87
CA LEU A 379 5.31 3.97 22.16
C LEU A 379 6.71 4.01 22.79
N PRO A 380 6.90 4.75 23.89
CA PRO A 380 8.16 4.76 24.62
C PRO A 380 8.60 3.32 24.93
N ALA A 381 9.88 3.03 24.76
CA ALA A 381 10.49 1.73 25.08
C ALA A 381 10.12 1.23 26.51
N GLU A 382 9.85 2.16 27.42
CA GLU A 382 9.37 1.94 28.80
C GLU A 382 8.04 1.17 28.90
N SER A 383 7.27 1.06 27.82
CA SER A 383 6.01 0.32 27.79
C SER A 383 6.16 -1.19 27.51
N TRP A 384 7.36 -1.66 27.14
CA TRP A 384 7.62 -3.07 26.85
C TRP A 384 7.95 -3.90 28.10
N ASP A 385 8.39 -3.26 29.19
CA ASP A 385 8.67 -3.95 30.47
C ASP A 385 7.41 -4.51 31.14
N LEU A 386 6.22 -4.04 30.74
CA LEU A 386 4.92 -4.55 31.19
C LEU A 386 4.56 -5.93 30.63
N PHE A 387 5.29 -6.40 29.61
CA PHE A 387 5.02 -7.69 28.93
C PHE A 387 6.08 -8.76 29.21
N ASN A 388 7.06 -8.49 30.07
CA ASN A 388 7.95 -9.53 30.61
C ASN A 388 7.21 -10.35 31.67
N LEU A 389 6.41 -11.31 31.22
CA LEU A 389 6.07 -12.49 32.01
C LEU A 389 7.30 -13.40 32.00
N ASP A 390 8.27 -13.11 32.88
CA ASP A 390 9.16 -14.08 33.51
C ASP A 390 10.20 -13.35 34.37
N ASN A 391 9.94 -13.26 35.69
CA ASN A 391 10.87 -13.81 36.68
C ASN A 391 10.29 -13.77 38.09
N ASP A 392 10.15 -14.98 38.62
CA ASP A 392 10.10 -15.38 40.00
C ASP A 392 10.75 -14.41 41.01
N HIS A 393 9.92 -13.88 41.90
CA HIS A 393 10.30 -13.78 43.31
C HIS A 393 9.22 -14.40 44.17
N ALA A 394 9.51 -15.63 44.59
CA ALA A 394 8.93 -16.24 45.77
C ALA A 394 9.04 -15.28 46.97
N ILE A 395 7.91 -14.92 47.57
CA ILE A 395 7.86 -14.46 48.95
C ILE A 395 6.90 -15.38 49.69
N GLY A 396 7.47 -16.15 50.61
CA GLY A 396 6.85 -17.26 51.31
C GLY A 396 5.86 -16.86 52.40
N PHE A 397 5.14 -17.90 52.81
CA PHE A 397 4.40 -18.03 54.06
C PHE A 397 5.29 -17.75 55.28
N ASP A 398 4.86 -16.88 56.21
CA ASP A 398 4.37 -17.27 57.55
C ASP A 398 4.21 -16.07 58.53
N ASP A 399 3.24 -16.25 59.45
CA ASP A 399 3.07 -15.66 60.80
C ASP A 399 2.32 -14.32 61.06
N TYR A 400 0.97 -14.45 61.21
CA TYR A 400 0.04 -14.05 62.32
C TYR A 400 0.09 -12.64 63.00
N PRO A 401 -0.96 -12.18 63.76
CA PRO A 401 -2.36 -12.62 63.92
C PRO A 401 -3.43 -11.49 63.81
N MET A 402 -4.71 -11.91 63.78
CA MET A 402 -5.95 -11.12 63.92
C MET A 402 -6.01 -10.22 65.16
N PRO A 403 -6.87 -9.17 65.15
CA PRO A 403 -8.12 -9.32 65.91
C PRO A 403 -9.37 -8.74 65.22
N LEU A 404 -10.46 -9.52 65.22
CA LEU A 404 -11.85 -9.02 65.31
C LEU A 404 -12.06 -8.39 66.71
N PRO A 405 -12.97 -7.43 66.95
CA PRO A 405 -14.43 -7.67 66.75
C PRO A 405 -15.38 -6.47 66.52
N THR A 406 -16.60 -6.85 66.08
CA THR A 406 -17.96 -6.29 66.39
C THR A 406 -18.30 -4.86 65.93
N LEU A 407 -19.48 -4.59 65.38
CA LEU A 407 -20.83 -5.10 65.70
C LEU A 407 -21.54 -5.86 64.58
#